data_AF-A0A2G8HY91-F1
#
_entry.id   AF-A0A2G8HY91-F1
#
_cell.length_a   1.000
_cell.length_b   1.000
_cell.length_c   1.000
_cell.angle_alpha   90.00
_cell.angle_beta   90.00
_cell.angle_gamma   90.00
#
_symmetry.space_group_name_H-M   'P 1'
#
loop_
_entity.id
_entity.type
_entity.pdbx_description
1 polymer ?
#
loop_
_entity_poly.entity_id
_entity_poly.type
_entity_poly.pdbx_seq_one_letter_code
_entity_poly.pdbx_strand_id
1 'polypeptide(L)'
;MISYEVYKVIHILCILLTVAGLAVGYYSTQPKHIKIITGITSLLILVSGMGLLARMGVSHGEGFPGWVMIKMMIWLIIAIAGPVLAKRLSKDIKPKAFWGLVTLFFIAIYFAVNKPL
;
A
#
# COMPACT_ATOMS: atom_id res chain seq x y z
N MET A 1 -2.67 24.05 -7.88
CA MET A 1 -1.85 22.90 -7.43
C MET A 1 -2.60 22.15 -6.33
N ILE A 2 -2.63 20.80 -6.35
CA ILE A 2 -3.29 19.99 -5.30
C ILE A 2 -2.51 20.12 -3.98
N SER A 3 -3.20 20.36 -2.85
CA SER A 3 -2.57 20.57 -1.54
C SER A 3 -2.01 19.28 -0.93
N TYR A 4 -1.09 19.42 0.03
CA TYR A 4 -0.53 18.29 0.79
C TYR A 4 -1.63 17.47 1.49
N GLU A 5 -2.60 18.15 2.10
CA GLU A 5 -3.69 17.49 2.82
C GLU A 5 -4.58 16.65 1.88
N VAL A 6 -4.84 17.12 0.66
CA VAL A 6 -5.59 16.34 -0.33
C VAL A 6 -4.84 15.06 -0.71
N TYR A 7 -3.53 15.15 -0.94
CA TYR A 7 -2.72 13.94 -1.19
C TYR A 7 -2.74 12.99 0.00
N LYS A 8 -2.70 13.51 1.24
CA LYS A 8 -2.72 12.70 2.46
C LYS A 8 -4.05 11.94 2.58
N VAL A 9 -5.18 12.63 2.37
CA VAL A 9 -6.52 12.01 2.39
C VAL A 9 -6.62 10.91 1.32
N ILE A 10 -6.22 11.20 0.09
CA ILE A 10 -6.25 10.22 -1.01
C ILE A 10 -5.38 9.01 -0.69
N HIS A 11 -4.17 9.23 -0.17
CA HIS A 11 -3.23 8.15 0.17
C HIS A 11 -3.81 7.21 1.23
N ILE A 12 -4.35 7.76 2.32
CA ILE A 12 -4.96 6.98 3.39
C ILE A 12 -6.20 6.23 2.88
N LEU A 13 -7.06 6.88 2.11
CA LEU A 13 -8.23 6.24 1.50
C LEU A 13 -7.83 5.05 0.62
N CYS A 14 -6.81 5.21 -0.22
CA CYS A 14 -6.31 4.14 -1.08
C CYS A 14 -5.71 2.98 -0.28
N ILE A 15 -5.03 3.25 0.84
CA ILE A 15 -4.56 2.22 1.78
C ILE A 15 -5.76 1.44 2.34
N LEU A 16 -6.78 2.11 2.86
CA LEU A 16 -7.96 1.46 3.45
C LEU A 16 -8.69 0.59 2.42
N LEU A 17 -8.91 1.10 1.20
CA LEU A 17 -9.54 0.34 0.12
C LEU A 17 -8.71 -0.86 -0.32
N THR A 18 -7.38 -0.73 -0.34
CA THR A 18 -6.48 -1.84 -0.68
C THR A 18 -6.52 -2.93 0.40
N VAL A 19 -6.48 -2.55 1.68
CA VAL A 19 -6.58 -3.51 2.80
C VAL A 19 -7.93 -4.23 2.77
N ALA A 20 -9.03 -3.50 2.63
CA ALA A 20 -10.38 -4.06 2.56
C ALA A 20 -10.53 -5.00 1.35
N GLY A 21 -10.08 -4.55 0.18
CA GLY A 21 -10.11 -5.35 -1.05
C GLY A 21 -9.31 -6.64 -0.92
N LEU A 22 -8.09 -6.57 -0.37
CA LEU A 22 -7.29 -7.76 -0.06
C LEU A 22 -8.02 -8.67 0.92
N ALA A 23 -8.58 -8.15 2.02
CA ALA A 23 -9.30 -8.97 3.01
C ALA A 23 -10.41 -9.80 2.35
N VAL A 24 -11.20 -9.20 1.45
CA VAL A 24 -12.22 -9.94 0.68
C VAL A 24 -11.58 -11.07 -0.14
N GLY A 25 -10.41 -10.86 -0.76
CA GLY A 25 -9.65 -11.87 -1.51
C GLY A 25 -9.07 -13.01 -0.67
N TYR A 26 -8.78 -12.76 0.60
CA TYR A 26 -8.23 -13.78 1.51
C TYR A 26 -9.31 -14.59 2.22
N TYR A 27 -10.46 -13.98 2.54
CA TYR A 27 -11.52 -14.62 3.34
C TYR A 27 -12.76 -15.04 2.53
N SER A 28 -12.87 -14.65 1.25
CA SER A 28 -14.05 -14.93 0.45
C SER A 28 -13.75 -15.05 -1.05
N THR A 29 -14.79 -15.33 -1.84
CA THR A 29 -14.72 -15.22 -3.29
C THR A 29 -14.82 -13.76 -3.70
N GLN A 30 -13.68 -13.16 -4.05
CA GLN A 30 -13.61 -11.74 -4.39
C GLN A 30 -14.28 -11.41 -5.73
N PRO A 31 -15.29 -10.50 -5.74
CA PRO A 31 -15.93 -10.04 -6.97
C PRO A 31 -14.96 -9.32 -7.92
N LYS A 32 -15.25 -9.33 -9.22
CA LYS A 32 -14.40 -8.70 -10.25
C LYS A 32 -14.18 -7.20 -10.00
N HIS A 33 -15.22 -6.46 -9.62
CA HIS A 33 -15.09 -5.03 -9.35
C HIS A 33 -14.18 -4.74 -8.14
N ILE A 34 -14.23 -5.55 -7.08
CA ILE A 34 -13.33 -5.41 -5.92
C ILE A 34 -11.88 -5.70 -6.31
N LYS A 35 -11.62 -6.71 -7.16
CA LYS A 35 -10.27 -6.97 -7.70
C LYS A 35 -9.70 -5.77 -8.44
N ILE A 36 -10.52 -5.16 -9.30
CA ILE A 36 -10.14 -3.97 -10.08
C ILE A 36 -9.87 -2.80 -9.15
N ILE A 37 -10.78 -2.51 -8.22
CA ILE A 37 -10.62 -1.42 -7.25
C ILE A 37 -9.36 -1.62 -6.43
N THR A 38 -9.10 -2.83 -5.92
CA THR A 38 -7.89 -3.15 -5.15
C THR A 38 -6.61 -2.88 -5.94
N GLY A 39 -6.58 -3.24 -7.22
CA GLY A 39 -5.44 -2.98 -8.10
C GLY A 39 -5.25 -1.50 -8.44
N ILE A 40 -6.35 -0.77 -8.65
CA ILE A 40 -6.29 0.68 -8.90
C ILE A 40 -5.82 1.40 -7.63
N THR A 41 -6.39 1.07 -6.47
CA THR A 41 -6.03 1.72 -5.21
C THR A 41 -4.60 1.41 -4.80
N SER A 42 -4.08 0.21 -5.06
CA SER A 42 -2.68 -0.09 -4.78
C SER A 42 -1.71 0.74 -5.64
N LEU A 43 -2.05 1.00 -6.90
CA LEU A 43 -1.30 1.94 -7.75
C LEU A 43 -1.44 3.39 -7.25
N LEU A 44 -2.64 3.80 -6.86
CA LEU A 44 -2.88 5.15 -6.36
C LEU A 44 -2.18 5.41 -5.02
N ILE A 45 -1.90 4.39 -4.19
CA ILE A 45 -1.01 4.51 -3.03
C ILE A 45 0.36 5.04 -3.48
N LEU A 46 0.95 4.48 -4.54
CA LEU A 46 2.23 4.96 -5.06
C LEU A 46 2.13 6.39 -5.57
N VAL A 47 1.15 6.69 -6.43
CA VAL A 47 0.99 8.02 -7.05
C VAL A 47 0.75 9.11 -6.01
N SER A 48 -0.17 8.87 -5.07
CA SER A 48 -0.45 9.82 -3.98
C SER A 48 0.73 9.94 -3.02
N GLY A 49 1.48 8.86 -2.79
CA GLY A 49 2.72 8.86 -2.01
C GLY A 49 3.80 9.74 -2.63
N MET A 50 4.01 9.63 -3.94
CA MET A 50 4.96 10.51 -4.67
C MET A 50 4.48 11.97 -4.65
N GLY A 51 3.17 12.20 -4.75
CA GLY A 51 2.58 13.52 -4.57
C GLY A 51 2.87 14.13 -3.19
N LEU A 52 2.81 13.33 -2.12
CA LEU A 52 3.19 13.76 -0.77
C LEU A 52 4.68 14.12 -0.69
N LEU A 53 5.56 13.30 -1.27
CA LEU A 53 7.00 13.56 -1.28
C LEU A 53 7.34 14.88 -1.99
N ALA A 54 6.73 15.12 -3.16
CA ALA A 54 6.91 16.36 -3.90
C ALA A 54 6.48 17.60 -3.10
N ARG A 55 5.44 17.48 -2.26
CA ARG A 55 4.98 18.55 -1.37
C ARG A 55 5.87 18.75 -0.13
N MET A 56 6.69 17.76 0.21
CA MET A 56 7.69 17.86 1.28
C MET A 56 9.06 18.32 0.76
N GLY A 57 9.18 18.65 -0.52
CA GLY A 57 10.45 19.05 -1.14
C GLY A 57 11.42 17.90 -1.41
N VAL A 58 10.98 16.65 -1.29
CA VAL A 58 11.79 15.47 -1.62
C VAL A 58 11.82 15.32 -3.14
N SER A 59 12.93 15.75 -3.75
CA SER A 59 13.17 15.62 -5.19
C SER A 59 13.64 14.20 -5.54
N HIS A 60 13.28 13.72 -6.73
CA HIS A 60 13.74 12.44 -7.26
C HIS A 60 15.21 12.50 -7.71
N GLY A 61 15.79 13.71 -7.83
CA GLY A 61 17.14 13.94 -8.34
C GLY A 61 18.28 13.76 -7.34
N GLU A 62 17.99 13.84 -6.04
CA GLU A 62 19.04 13.80 -4.98
C GLU A 62 19.09 12.45 -4.24
N GLY A 63 18.31 11.47 -4.70
CA GLY A 63 18.10 10.19 -4.01
C GLY A 63 17.02 10.29 -2.94
N PHE A 64 16.28 9.20 -2.76
CA PHE A 64 15.23 9.16 -1.75
C PHE A 64 15.79 8.86 -0.36
N PRO A 65 15.25 9.49 0.70
CA PRO A 65 15.56 9.11 2.08
C PRO A 65 15.33 7.61 2.31
N GLY A 66 16.09 7.00 3.23
CA GLY A 66 16.03 5.55 3.49
C GLY A 66 14.61 5.09 3.85
N TRP A 67 13.89 5.86 4.68
CA TRP A 67 12.50 5.55 5.03
C TRP A 67 11.54 5.55 3.83
N VAL A 68 11.80 6.39 2.82
CA VAL A 68 10.99 6.43 1.58
C VAL A 68 11.24 5.18 0.76
N MET A 69 12.49 4.79 0.58
CA MET A 69 12.86 3.58 -0.17
C MET A 69 12.22 2.34 0.45
N ILE A 70 12.30 2.20 1.77
CA ILE A 70 11.68 1.08 2.50
C ILE A 70 10.16 1.06 2.29
N LYS A 71 9.49 2.21 2.39
CA LYS A 71 8.04 2.28 2.12
C LYS A 71 7.69 1.91 0.69
N MET A 72 8.45 2.37 -0.30
CA MET A 72 8.22 2.00 -1.70
C MET A 72 8.38 0.51 -1.93
N MET A 73 9.40 -0.12 -1.32
CA MET A 73 9.58 -1.57 -1.37
C MET A 73 8.38 -2.30 -0.75
N ILE A 74 7.91 -1.85 0.41
CA ILE A 74 6.73 -2.43 1.07
C ILE A 74 5.49 -2.31 0.18
N TRP A 75 5.25 -1.14 -0.43
CA TRP A 75 4.11 -0.95 -1.33
C TRP A 75 4.19 -1.85 -2.56
N LEU A 76 5.37 -2.03 -3.13
CA LEU A 76 5.59 -2.95 -4.24
C LEU A 76 5.31 -4.40 -3.85
N ILE A 77 5.82 -4.83 -2.69
CA ILE A 77 5.56 -6.17 -2.13
C ILE A 77 4.05 -6.37 -1.94
N ILE A 78 3.34 -5.42 -1.35
CA ILE A 78 1.89 -5.53 -1.13
C ILE A 78 1.13 -5.56 -2.45
N ALA A 79 1.47 -4.69 -3.41
CA ALA A 79 0.79 -4.60 -4.70
C ALA A 79 0.95 -5.89 -5.54
N ILE A 80 2.09 -6.58 -5.42
CA ILE A 80 2.36 -7.82 -6.16
C ILE A 80 1.96 -9.06 -5.34
N ALA A 81 2.56 -9.23 -4.15
CA ALA A 81 2.36 -10.43 -3.34
C ALA A 81 0.92 -10.51 -2.82
N GLY A 82 0.28 -9.38 -2.49
CA GLY A 82 -1.10 -9.32 -2.01
C GLY A 82 -2.08 -10.13 -2.88
N PRO A 83 -2.30 -9.76 -4.15
CA PRO A 83 -3.21 -10.47 -5.05
C PRO A 83 -2.68 -11.86 -5.47
N VAL A 84 -1.36 -12.04 -5.62
CA VAL A 84 -0.77 -13.33 -6.00
C VAL A 84 -1.02 -14.40 -4.94
N LEU A 85 -0.73 -14.08 -3.68
CA LEU A 85 -0.91 -15.00 -2.55
C LEU A 85 -2.40 -15.26 -2.28
N ALA A 86 -3.28 -14.26 -2.43
CA ALA A 86 -4.72 -14.44 -2.33
C ALA A 86 -5.26 -15.48 -3.34
N LYS A 87 -4.66 -15.53 -4.54
CA LYS A 87 -5.04 -16.48 -5.60
C LYS A 87 -4.42 -17.87 -5.43
N ARG A 88 -3.17 -17.95 -4.94
CA ARG A 88 -2.35 -19.19 -5.01
C ARG A 88 -2.29 -19.99 -3.72
N LEU A 89 -2.56 -19.39 -2.56
CA LEU A 89 -2.46 -20.10 -1.27
C LEU A 89 -3.70 -20.96 -0.97
N SER A 90 -3.48 -22.04 -0.21
CA SER A 90 -4.55 -22.87 0.36
C SER A 90 -5.33 -22.11 1.43
N LYS A 91 -6.57 -22.56 1.71
CA LYS A 91 -7.47 -21.91 2.68
C LYS A 91 -6.86 -21.78 4.07
N ASP A 92 -6.04 -22.74 4.51
CA ASP A 92 -5.44 -22.75 5.85
C ASP A 92 -4.29 -21.75 6.02
N ILE A 93 -3.61 -21.38 4.92
CA ILE A 93 -2.46 -20.47 4.95
C ILE A 93 -2.91 -19.02 4.68
N LYS A 94 -4.01 -18.81 3.96
CA LYS A 94 -4.53 -17.49 3.60
C LYS A 94 -4.67 -16.53 4.79
N PRO A 95 -5.27 -16.90 5.94
CA PRO A 95 -5.36 -16.00 7.08
C PRO A 95 -3.99 -15.55 7.59
N LYS A 96 -3.01 -16.47 7.67
CA LYS A 96 -1.64 -16.15 8.11
C LYS A 96 -0.96 -15.19 7.15
N ALA A 97 -1.09 -15.42 5.84
CA ALA A 97 -0.54 -14.54 4.82
C ALA A 97 -1.18 -13.14 4.85
N PHE A 98 -2.51 -13.05 5.04
CA PHE A 98 -3.20 -11.78 5.19
C PHE A 98 -2.68 -10.98 6.39
N TRP A 99 -2.56 -11.62 7.55
CA TRP A 99 -2.01 -10.94 8.74
C TRP A 99 -0.54 -10.55 8.56
N GLY A 100 0.25 -11.33 7.83
CA GLY A 100 1.60 -10.93 7.40
C GLY A 100 1.59 -9.65 6.56
N LEU A 101 0.63 -9.48 5.64
CA LEU A 101 0.46 -8.23 4.88
C LEU A 101 0.04 -7.07 5.79
N VAL A 102 -0.87 -7.29 6.74
CA VAL A 102 -1.27 -6.27 7.72
C VAL A 102 -0.07 -5.78 8.53
N THR A 103 0.84 -6.67 8.93
CA THR A 103 2.10 -6.30 9.57
C THR A 103 2.96 -5.42 8.67
N LEU A 104 3.05 -5.72 7.37
CA LEU A 104 3.76 -4.85 6.42
C LEU A 104 3.13 -3.45 6.30
N PHE A 105 1.79 -3.35 6.28
CA PHE A 105 1.10 -2.05 6.34
C PHE A 105 1.48 -1.28 7.61
N PHE A 106 1.50 -1.95 8.76
CA PHE A 106 1.89 -1.32 10.03
C PHE A 106 3.33 -0.81 10.00
N ILE A 107 4.28 -1.61 9.48
CA ILE A 107 5.67 -1.20 9.31
C ILE A 107 5.75 0.05 8.40
N ALA A 108 5.03 0.07 7.27
CA ALA A 108 5.03 1.23 6.39
C ALA A 108 4.47 2.50 7.06
N ILE A 109 3.48 2.36 7.96
CA ILE A 109 2.95 3.46 8.78
C ILE A 109 4.01 3.93 9.79
N TYR A 110 4.66 3.01 10.50
CA TYR A 110 5.73 3.33 11.45
C TYR A 110 6.85 4.13 10.80
N PHE A 111 7.31 3.73 9.61
CA PHE A 111 8.32 4.45 8.85
C PHE A 111 7.84 5.83 8.38
N ALA A 112 6.55 5.98 8.04
CA ALA A 112 5.99 7.27 7.66
C ALA A 112 5.94 8.27 8.82
N VAL A 113 5.61 7.78 10.02
CA VAL A 113 5.48 8.60 11.24
C VAL A 113 6.85 9.01 11.74
N ASN A 114 7.72 8.03 11.97
CA ASN A 114 9.00 8.25 12.63
C ASN A 114 10.11 8.72 11.69
N LYS A 115 9.95 8.48 10.38
CA LYS A 115 10.96 8.76 9.34
C LYS A 115 12.38 8.35 9.79
N PRO A 116 12.56 7.13 10.32
CA PRO A 116 13.89 6.70 10.73
C PRO A 116 14.70 6.49 9.45
N LEU A 117 15.88 7.12 9.35
CA LEU A 117 16.82 7.09 8.20
C LEU A 117 16.55 8.17 7.13
#